data_AF-A0AAX0IVP0-F1
#
_entry.id   AF-A0AAX0IVP0-F1
#
_cell.length_a   1.000
_cell.length_b   1.000
_cell.length_c   1.000
_cell.angle_alpha   90.00
_cell.angle_beta   90.00
_cell.angle_gamma   90.00
#
_symmetry.space_group_name_H-M   'P 1'
#
loop_
_entity.id
_entity.type
_entity.pdbx_description
1 polymer ?
#
loop_
_entity_poly.entity_id
_entity_poly.type
_entity_poly.pdbx_seq_one_letter_code
_entity_poly.pdbx_strand_id
1 'polypeptide(L)'
;MKLNKKIYFFDKGIFNPYRMSNVELKVNQAVKENKIFFTEEEPWEIRFDNSYPNIFYDDLAGVFRCYYSTFTDDVESEKYSLEERKTRQYRPETSRIVSLCYAESKDGENWVKPNLGLTDFRGSKDNNIIGHFLHGTSVFLDKHESDESRRYKMFTKIDYGNGVHFIAVAFSKDGIHFDEYIKVSNFNPRADTHNHIIYDETLNRYVLITRTWRDSLRLPCVSTSEDFINWTPIQEIMNVCDYDNQIYSMPIFKRGDYVLGLASVFHEGDQLDVNYDTVDLQLTYSYRHAGWHYLNTNTPLIPRGEGKYGNGAFDCGCIYSSAPVTIGDRTYFYYMGGNGQHTNFRETSLSRAYVEKDHFAYWDVKRPEYPGVLYTNGFIFLNDQVYLDAEIAEDGFVSIELFENNHTPMAVTAKLQKVEEDRYKVVFSEPLPRSQTRLKISFQNAKVYAIEGDLDVSRIEADNTLLRS
;
A
#
# COMPACT_ATOMS: atom_id res chain seq x y z
N MET A 1 1.90 8.87 -27.19
CA MET A 1 2.54 9.13 -25.88
C MET A 1 1.52 9.82 -25.00
N LYS A 2 1.31 9.36 -23.76
CA LYS A 2 0.51 10.14 -22.79
C LYS A 2 1.27 11.45 -22.56
N LEU A 3 0.72 12.53 -23.08
CA LEU A 3 1.18 13.89 -22.81
C LEU A 3 0.69 14.25 -21.40
N ASN A 4 1.58 14.81 -20.59
CA ASN A 4 1.47 15.14 -19.16
C ASN A 4 1.78 14.00 -18.18
N LYS A 5 3.06 13.84 -17.83
CA LYS A 5 3.58 12.85 -16.88
C LYS A 5 3.94 13.52 -15.55
N LYS A 6 3.47 12.96 -14.43
CA LYS A 6 3.89 13.34 -13.08
C LYS A 6 5.04 12.43 -12.62
N ILE A 7 6.17 13.02 -12.25
CA ILE A 7 7.38 12.35 -11.76
C ILE A 7 7.55 12.74 -10.30
N TYR A 8 7.35 11.78 -9.41
CA TYR A 8 7.46 11.98 -7.98
C TYR A 8 8.93 11.95 -7.54
N PHE A 9 9.32 12.90 -6.69
CA PHE A 9 10.70 13.03 -6.24
C PHE A 9 11.10 12.02 -5.17
N PHE A 10 10.20 11.13 -4.73
CA PHE A 10 10.61 9.95 -3.98
C PHE A 10 11.41 8.95 -4.81
N ASP A 11 11.33 9.04 -6.14
CA ASP A 11 12.11 8.21 -7.04
C ASP A 11 13.58 8.65 -7.02
N LYS A 12 14.39 7.93 -6.24
CA LYS A 12 15.82 8.20 -6.08
C LYS A 12 16.59 8.03 -7.40
N GLY A 13 16.07 7.24 -8.35
CA GLY A 13 16.70 6.98 -9.64
C GLY A 13 16.76 8.19 -10.57
N ILE A 14 16.00 9.25 -10.30
CA ILE A 14 16.01 10.48 -11.12
C ILE A 14 17.06 11.49 -10.65
N PHE A 15 17.78 11.24 -9.56
CA PHE A 15 18.75 12.19 -8.99
C PHE A 15 20.20 11.74 -9.18
N ASN A 16 21.10 12.72 -9.22
CA ASN A 16 22.54 12.52 -9.20
C ASN A 16 23.10 12.80 -7.80
N PRO A 17 23.34 11.77 -6.97
CA PRO A 17 23.74 11.96 -5.59
C PRO A 17 25.09 12.67 -5.41
N TYR A 18 25.99 12.62 -6.41
CA TYR A 18 27.30 13.29 -6.34
C TYR A 18 27.21 14.82 -6.36
N ARG A 19 26.05 15.37 -6.75
CA ARG A 19 25.83 16.83 -6.89
C ARG A 19 24.75 17.36 -5.96
N MET A 20 24.26 16.53 -5.04
CA MET A 20 23.28 16.91 -4.04
C MET A 20 23.96 17.34 -2.74
N SER A 21 23.35 18.26 -2.01
CA SER A 21 23.90 18.73 -0.73
C SER A 21 22.80 19.08 0.25
N ASN A 22 23.00 18.72 1.52
CA ASN A 22 22.14 19.10 2.64
C ASN A 22 20.66 18.68 2.52
N VAL A 23 20.38 17.56 1.86
CA VAL A 23 19.01 17.08 1.64
C VAL A 23 18.76 15.70 2.25
N GLU A 24 17.53 15.45 2.66
CA GLU A 24 17.02 14.15 3.08
C GLU A 24 15.61 13.91 2.52
N LEU A 25 15.32 12.65 2.18
CA LEU A 25 13.99 12.24 1.74
C LEU A 25 13.17 11.81 2.97
N LYS A 26 12.01 12.43 3.17
CA LYS A 26 11.07 12.14 4.25
C LYS A 26 9.77 11.57 3.67
N VAL A 27 9.17 10.63 4.41
CA VAL A 27 7.80 10.19 4.16
C VAL A 27 6.86 11.27 4.70
N ASN A 28 5.86 11.66 3.92
CA ASN A 28 4.79 12.51 4.40
C ASN A 28 3.76 11.61 5.08
N GLN A 29 3.78 11.60 6.42
CA GLN A 29 2.90 10.72 7.18
C GLN A 29 1.43 11.09 6.92
N ALA A 30 0.60 10.07 6.75
CA ALA A 30 -0.80 10.24 6.50
C ALA A 30 -1.50 10.83 7.74
N VAL A 31 -2.46 11.73 7.51
CA VAL A 31 -3.28 12.33 8.55
C VAL A 31 -4.38 11.34 8.92
N LYS A 32 -4.39 10.86 10.18
CA LYS A 32 -5.44 9.98 10.71
C LYS A 32 -6.73 10.76 10.97
N GLU A 33 -7.88 10.16 10.65
CA GLU A 33 -9.18 10.80 10.93
C GLU A 33 -9.75 10.49 12.31
N ASN A 34 -9.04 9.74 13.17
CA ASN A 34 -9.42 9.40 14.55
C ASN A 34 -10.87 8.90 14.73
N LYS A 35 -11.45 8.31 13.67
CA LYS A 35 -12.79 7.71 13.64
C LYS A 35 -12.64 6.22 13.43
N ILE A 36 -13.19 5.44 14.35
CA ILE A 36 -13.36 4.00 14.19
C ILE A 36 -14.66 3.78 13.40
N PHE A 37 -14.58 3.03 12.30
CA PHE A 37 -15.72 2.75 11.44
C PHE A 37 -16.51 1.52 11.88
N PHE A 38 -15.81 0.45 12.25
CA PHE A 38 -16.38 -0.70 12.93
C PHE A 38 -15.28 -1.53 13.58
N THR A 39 -15.69 -2.38 14.51
CA THR A 39 -14.86 -3.36 15.23
C THR A 39 -15.59 -4.71 15.30
N GLU A 40 -15.09 -5.62 16.12
CA GLU A 40 -15.72 -6.89 16.54
C GLU A 40 -17.04 -6.63 17.27
N GLU A 41 -18.12 -6.40 16.52
CA GLU A 41 -19.43 -5.99 17.05
C GLU A 41 -20.47 -7.11 16.91
N GLU A 42 -20.28 -7.99 15.95
CA GLU A 42 -21.24 -9.04 15.61
C GLU A 42 -20.87 -10.40 16.22
N PRO A 43 -21.84 -11.29 16.50
CA PRO A 43 -21.59 -12.57 17.19
C PRO A 43 -20.61 -13.51 16.49
N TRP A 44 -20.43 -13.38 15.17
CA TRP A 44 -19.48 -14.17 14.38
C TRP A 44 -18.10 -13.54 14.28
N GLU A 45 -17.92 -12.31 14.78
CA GLU A 45 -16.66 -11.58 14.78
C GLU A 45 -15.90 -11.86 16.08
N ILE A 46 -15.57 -13.13 16.34
CA ILE A 46 -14.92 -13.56 17.60
C ILE A 46 -13.58 -12.85 17.78
N ARG A 47 -12.87 -12.63 16.68
CA ARG A 47 -11.59 -11.92 16.68
C ARG A 47 -11.22 -11.37 15.31
N PHE A 48 -10.82 -10.11 15.28
CA PHE A 48 -10.10 -9.46 14.21
C PHE A 48 -8.61 -9.46 14.55
N ASP A 49 -7.87 -10.19 13.74
CA ASP A 49 -6.44 -9.95 13.59
C ASP A 49 -6.26 -8.86 12.52
N ASN A 50 -5.42 -9.10 11.52
CA ASN A 50 -5.07 -8.11 10.51
C ASN A 50 -6.25 -7.77 9.59
N SER A 51 -7.25 -8.66 9.54
CA SER A 51 -8.49 -8.65 8.75
C SER A 51 -8.35 -8.43 7.23
N TYR A 52 -7.18 -8.05 6.71
CA TYR A 52 -6.87 -7.94 5.28
C TYR A 52 -7.97 -7.25 4.48
N PRO A 53 -8.36 -6.01 4.84
CA PRO A 53 -9.50 -5.35 4.21
C PRO A 53 -9.22 -5.13 2.73
N ASN A 54 -10.16 -5.53 1.87
CA ASN A 54 -10.16 -5.19 0.45
C ASN A 54 -11.22 -4.11 0.24
N ILE A 55 -10.78 -2.86 0.14
CA ILE A 55 -11.66 -1.69 0.04
C ILE A 55 -11.46 -0.99 -1.29
N PHE A 56 -12.55 -0.85 -2.02
CA PHE A 56 -12.59 -0.12 -3.28
C PHE A 56 -13.99 0.46 -3.51
N TYR A 57 -14.05 1.54 -4.30
CA TYR A 57 -15.32 2.04 -4.81
C TYR A 57 -15.77 1.19 -5.99
N ASP A 58 -16.91 0.54 -5.83
CA ASP A 58 -17.59 -0.20 -6.89
C ASP A 58 -18.56 0.75 -7.59
N ASP A 59 -18.19 1.16 -8.81
CA ASP A 59 -18.98 2.04 -9.66
C ASP A 59 -20.18 1.34 -10.30
N LEU A 60 -20.21 0.00 -10.34
CA LEU A 60 -21.37 -0.76 -10.82
C LEU A 60 -22.47 -0.81 -9.75
N ALA A 61 -22.09 -0.96 -8.48
CA ALA A 61 -23.02 -1.01 -7.34
C ALA A 61 -23.27 0.37 -6.70
N GLY A 62 -22.43 1.37 -7.00
CA GLY A 62 -22.50 2.70 -6.39
C GLY A 62 -22.28 2.66 -4.88
N VAL A 63 -21.32 1.86 -4.42
CA VAL A 63 -20.92 1.72 -3.00
C VAL A 63 -19.41 1.53 -2.88
N PHE A 64 -18.85 1.93 -1.77
CA PHE A 64 -17.59 1.37 -1.28
C PHE A 64 -17.86 -0.03 -0.76
N ARG A 65 -17.09 -1.01 -1.23
CA ARG A 65 -17.11 -2.38 -0.72
C ARG A 65 -15.96 -2.57 0.25
N CYS A 66 -16.16 -3.41 1.27
CA CYS A 66 -15.14 -3.88 2.18
C CYS A 66 -15.29 -5.39 2.35
N TYR A 67 -14.32 -6.16 1.87
CA TYR A 67 -14.19 -7.56 2.21
C TYR A 67 -13.14 -7.69 3.31
N TYR A 68 -13.52 -8.26 4.45
CA TYR A 68 -12.65 -8.36 5.61
C TYR A 68 -12.68 -9.78 6.18
N SER A 69 -11.54 -10.23 6.68
CA SER A 69 -11.37 -11.54 7.30
C SER A 69 -11.61 -11.45 8.80
N THR A 70 -12.23 -12.46 9.38
CA THR A 70 -12.40 -12.60 10.84
C THR A 70 -12.23 -14.05 11.25
N PHE A 71 -11.83 -14.30 12.49
CA PHE A 71 -12.01 -15.61 13.07
C PHE A 71 -13.47 -15.77 13.50
N THR A 72 -14.14 -16.77 12.92
CA THR A 72 -15.49 -17.20 13.33
C THR A 72 -15.45 -18.37 14.30
N ASP A 73 -14.27 -18.93 14.54
CA ASP A 73 -14.02 -19.87 15.65
C ASP A 73 -12.62 -19.62 16.19
N ASP A 74 -12.53 -19.30 17.49
CA ASP A 74 -11.27 -19.18 18.22
C ASP A 74 -11.51 -19.38 19.73
N VAL A 75 -11.37 -20.63 20.16
CA VAL A 75 -11.57 -21.08 21.55
C VAL A 75 -10.84 -20.21 22.57
N GLU A 76 -9.58 -19.85 22.30
CA GLU A 76 -8.79 -19.07 23.26
C GLU A 76 -9.31 -17.64 23.42
N SER A 77 -9.83 -17.04 22.36
CA SER A 77 -10.44 -15.71 22.42
C SER A 77 -11.80 -15.76 23.12
N GLU A 78 -12.62 -16.77 22.88
CA GLU A 78 -13.91 -16.91 23.55
C GLU A 78 -13.81 -17.26 25.04
N LYS A 79 -12.71 -17.89 25.46
CA LYS A 79 -12.51 -18.35 26.84
C LYS A 79 -12.29 -17.23 27.86
N TYR A 80 -11.76 -16.08 27.43
CA TYR A 80 -11.36 -15.00 28.32
C TYR A 80 -12.04 -13.69 27.97
N SER A 81 -12.53 -13.00 28.99
CA SER A 81 -13.01 -11.62 28.86
C SER A 81 -11.88 -10.66 28.46
N LEU A 82 -12.25 -9.49 27.93
CA LEU A 82 -11.28 -8.44 27.56
C LEU A 82 -10.34 -8.05 28.72
N GLU A 83 -10.83 -8.04 29.96
CA GLU A 83 -9.99 -7.74 31.14
C GLU A 83 -8.99 -8.87 31.44
N GLU A 84 -9.40 -10.13 31.31
CA GLU A 84 -8.50 -11.27 31.55
C GLU A 84 -7.41 -11.35 30.49
N ARG A 85 -7.73 -11.04 29.23
CA ARG A 85 -6.77 -11.03 28.11
C ARG A 85 -5.55 -10.13 28.39
N LYS A 86 -5.72 -9.01 29.10
CA LYS A 86 -4.64 -8.04 29.41
C LYS A 86 -3.43 -8.62 30.15
N THR A 87 -3.62 -9.73 30.84
CA THR A 87 -2.57 -10.36 31.66
C THR A 87 -2.22 -11.77 31.18
N ARG A 88 -2.79 -12.19 30.05
CA ARG A 88 -2.63 -13.53 29.50
C ARG A 88 -1.91 -13.48 28.17
N GLN A 89 -1.19 -14.56 27.89
CA GLN A 89 -0.61 -14.80 26.58
C GLN A 89 -1.63 -15.57 25.73
N TYR A 90 -1.91 -15.07 24.54
CA TYR A 90 -2.72 -15.78 23.55
C TYR A 90 -1.98 -17.03 23.05
N ARG A 91 -2.69 -18.16 22.91
CA ARG A 91 -2.11 -19.45 22.51
C ARG A 91 -2.99 -20.13 21.45
N PRO A 92 -2.91 -19.70 20.18
CA PRO A 92 -3.84 -20.13 19.16
C PRO A 92 -3.89 -21.64 18.99
N GLU A 93 -5.09 -22.19 18.92
CA GLU A 93 -5.30 -23.59 18.51
C GLU A 93 -5.31 -23.72 16.97
N THR A 94 -5.07 -24.94 16.47
CA THR A 94 -5.13 -25.23 15.03
C THR A 94 -6.57 -25.29 14.51
N SER A 95 -7.55 -25.47 15.40
CA SER A 95 -8.99 -25.58 15.12
C SER A 95 -9.67 -24.27 14.68
N ARG A 96 -8.96 -23.14 14.75
CA ARG A 96 -9.51 -21.82 14.42
C ARG A 96 -10.04 -21.76 12.99
N ILE A 97 -11.18 -21.10 12.81
CA ILE A 97 -11.80 -20.92 11.50
C ILE A 97 -11.70 -19.44 11.11
N VAL A 98 -10.96 -19.16 10.03
CA VAL A 98 -10.95 -17.85 9.39
C VAL A 98 -12.03 -17.79 8.33
N SER A 99 -12.79 -16.71 8.28
CA SER A 99 -13.89 -16.50 7.34
C SER A 99 -13.79 -15.15 6.68
N LEU A 100 -14.33 -15.05 5.47
CA LEU A 100 -14.49 -13.80 4.75
C LEU A 100 -15.88 -13.22 4.99
N CYS A 101 -15.94 -11.97 5.43
CA CYS A 101 -17.16 -11.19 5.63
C CYS A 101 -17.20 -9.98 4.70
N TYR A 102 -18.37 -9.35 4.62
CA TYR A 102 -18.63 -8.21 3.74
C TYR A 102 -19.29 -7.03 4.45
N ALA A 103 -18.81 -5.83 4.19
CA ALA A 103 -19.46 -4.59 4.56
C ALA A 103 -19.49 -3.63 3.37
N GLU A 104 -20.43 -2.69 3.38
CA GLU A 104 -20.55 -1.67 2.34
C GLU A 104 -20.86 -0.29 2.90
N SER A 105 -20.50 0.74 2.14
CA SER A 105 -20.74 2.13 2.51
C SER A 105 -21.12 2.97 1.29
N LYS A 106 -22.00 3.95 1.46
CA LYS A 106 -22.36 4.91 0.39
C LYS A 106 -21.41 6.10 0.32
N ASP A 107 -20.71 6.41 1.40
CA ASP A 107 -19.87 7.60 1.57
C ASP A 107 -18.42 7.26 1.97
N GLY A 108 -18.11 5.99 2.22
CA GLY A 108 -16.80 5.53 2.66
C GLY A 108 -16.55 5.77 4.16
N GLU A 109 -17.58 6.16 4.91
CA GLU A 109 -17.47 6.46 6.34
C GLU A 109 -18.48 5.71 7.20
N ASN A 110 -19.71 5.60 6.72
CA ASN A 110 -20.79 4.91 7.41
C ASN A 110 -20.94 3.54 6.77
N TRP A 111 -20.45 2.53 7.47
CA TRP A 111 -20.40 1.14 6.98
C TRP A 111 -21.57 0.34 7.52
N VAL A 112 -22.14 -0.49 6.65
CA VAL A 112 -23.23 -1.42 6.95
C VAL A 112 -22.72 -2.83 6.69
N LYS A 113 -22.97 -3.73 7.64
CA LYS A 113 -22.74 -5.18 7.52
C LYS A 113 -24.08 -5.85 7.12
N PRO A 114 -24.39 -6.02 5.83
CA PRO A 114 -25.71 -6.53 5.42
C PRO A 114 -25.87 -8.01 5.78
N ASN A 115 -27.08 -8.43 6.15
CA ASN A 115 -27.40 -9.86 6.25
C ASN A 115 -27.42 -10.46 4.83
N LEU A 116 -26.45 -11.32 4.54
CA LEU A 116 -26.29 -11.99 3.25
C LEU A 116 -27.09 -13.29 3.16
N GLY A 117 -27.39 -13.96 4.28
CA GLY A 117 -28.15 -15.21 4.27
C GLY A 117 -27.41 -16.41 3.64
N LEU A 118 -26.08 -16.37 3.52
CA LEU A 118 -25.30 -17.35 2.74
C LEU A 118 -24.76 -18.49 3.59
N THR A 119 -23.95 -18.14 4.59
CA THR A 119 -23.13 -19.08 5.36
C THR A 119 -23.77 -19.34 6.72
N ASP A 120 -23.84 -20.63 7.11
CA ASP A 120 -24.32 -21.00 8.44
C ASP A 120 -23.27 -20.66 9.50
N PHE A 121 -23.67 -19.91 10.52
CA PHE A 121 -22.89 -19.69 11.73
C PHE A 121 -23.74 -20.07 12.93
N ARG A 122 -23.34 -21.14 13.63
CA ARG A 122 -24.02 -21.64 14.84
C ARG A 122 -25.53 -21.85 14.65
N GLY A 123 -25.93 -22.36 13.48
CA GLY A 123 -27.32 -22.68 13.15
C GLY A 123 -28.17 -21.51 12.63
N SER A 124 -27.57 -20.36 12.33
CA SER A 124 -28.24 -19.24 11.66
C SER A 124 -27.43 -18.74 10.47
N LYS A 125 -28.14 -18.27 9.44
CA LYS A 125 -27.56 -17.57 8.29
C LYS A 125 -27.71 -16.05 8.37
N ASP A 126 -28.24 -15.53 9.48
CA ASP A 126 -28.43 -14.10 9.71
C ASP A 126 -27.11 -13.41 10.02
N ASN A 127 -26.24 -13.29 9.02
CA ASN A 127 -24.90 -12.76 9.11
C ASN A 127 -24.40 -12.24 7.75
N ASN A 128 -23.22 -11.62 7.73
CA ASN A 128 -22.57 -11.11 6.53
C ASN A 128 -21.39 -11.96 6.04
N ILE A 129 -21.37 -13.25 6.37
CA ILE A 129 -20.26 -14.16 6.04
C ILE A 129 -20.44 -14.69 4.61
N ILE A 130 -19.43 -14.44 3.75
CA ILE A 130 -19.36 -14.99 2.39
C ILE A 130 -18.95 -16.46 2.42
N GLY A 131 -17.97 -16.82 3.25
CA GLY A 131 -17.53 -18.21 3.35
C GLY A 131 -16.52 -18.45 4.46
N HIS A 132 -16.53 -19.69 4.97
CA HIS A 132 -15.58 -20.20 5.96
C HIS A 132 -14.30 -20.71 5.30
N PHE A 133 -13.25 -20.80 6.12
CA PHE A 133 -11.91 -21.30 5.78
C PHE A 133 -11.17 -20.47 4.73
N LEU A 134 -11.62 -19.23 4.48
CA LEU A 134 -11.04 -18.31 3.51
C LEU A 134 -10.04 -17.39 4.19
N HIS A 135 -8.75 -17.68 4.03
CA HIS A 135 -7.67 -16.95 4.67
C HIS A 135 -6.92 -16.06 3.67
N GLY A 136 -6.57 -14.84 4.12
CA GLY A 136 -5.67 -13.98 3.36
C GLY A 136 -6.23 -13.53 2.02
N THR A 137 -7.56 -13.46 1.92
CA THR A 137 -8.29 -13.32 0.67
C THR A 137 -8.11 -11.93 0.07
N SER A 138 -7.96 -11.88 -1.26
CA SER A 138 -8.20 -10.67 -2.03
C SER A 138 -9.45 -10.82 -2.88
N VAL A 139 -10.25 -9.75 -2.89
CA VAL A 139 -11.39 -9.57 -3.78
C VAL A 139 -11.28 -8.20 -4.42
N PHE A 140 -11.39 -8.13 -5.73
CA PHE A 140 -11.42 -6.87 -6.47
C PHE A 140 -12.38 -6.94 -7.65
N LEU A 141 -12.80 -5.77 -8.12
CA LEU A 141 -13.54 -5.59 -9.37
C LEU A 141 -12.54 -5.42 -10.52
N ASP A 142 -12.53 -6.36 -11.45
CA ASP A 142 -11.80 -6.26 -12.70
C ASP A 142 -12.65 -5.53 -13.75
N LYS A 143 -12.27 -4.28 -14.04
CA LYS A 143 -12.94 -3.45 -15.05
C LYS A 143 -12.54 -3.81 -16.49
N HIS A 144 -11.55 -4.67 -16.68
CA HIS A 144 -11.10 -5.15 -17.98
C HIS A 144 -11.78 -6.48 -18.37
N GLU A 145 -12.46 -7.13 -17.43
CA GLU A 145 -13.17 -8.37 -17.69
C GLU A 145 -14.44 -8.10 -18.51
N SER A 146 -14.50 -8.76 -19.67
CA SER A 146 -15.65 -8.70 -20.58
C SER A 146 -16.78 -9.63 -20.15
N ASP A 147 -16.46 -10.75 -19.51
CA ASP A 147 -17.44 -11.70 -19.00
C ASP A 147 -18.00 -11.24 -17.65
N GLU A 148 -19.26 -10.84 -17.63
CA GLU A 148 -19.90 -10.30 -16.43
C GLU A 148 -19.88 -11.27 -15.25
N SER A 149 -19.89 -12.59 -15.47
CA SER A 149 -19.83 -13.57 -14.37
C SER A 149 -18.45 -13.67 -13.74
N ARG A 150 -17.43 -13.04 -14.32
CA ARG A 150 -16.02 -13.09 -13.88
C ARG A 150 -15.46 -11.75 -13.42
N ARG A 151 -16.29 -10.71 -13.35
CA ARG A 151 -15.87 -9.34 -13.03
C ARG A 151 -15.32 -9.20 -11.62
N TYR A 152 -15.95 -9.84 -10.64
CA TYR A 152 -15.39 -9.91 -9.31
C TYR A 152 -14.53 -11.16 -9.22
N LYS A 153 -13.28 -10.96 -8.83
CA LYS A 153 -12.28 -12.01 -8.80
C LYS A 153 -11.78 -12.19 -7.38
N MET A 154 -11.77 -13.43 -6.92
CA MET A 154 -11.26 -13.82 -5.60
C MET A 154 -9.98 -14.61 -5.75
N PHE A 155 -8.99 -14.31 -4.92
CA PHE A 155 -7.84 -15.17 -4.68
C PHE A 155 -7.72 -15.41 -3.18
N THR A 156 -7.67 -16.67 -2.76
CA THR A 156 -7.75 -17.02 -1.34
C THR A 156 -6.91 -18.24 -1.01
N LYS A 157 -6.44 -18.32 0.23
CA LYS A 157 -5.97 -19.58 0.80
C LYS A 157 -7.14 -20.25 1.51
N ILE A 158 -7.51 -21.43 1.03
CA ILE A 158 -8.43 -22.31 1.74
C ILE A 158 -7.62 -23.08 2.79
N ASP A 159 -7.98 -22.95 4.07
CA ASP A 159 -7.30 -23.61 5.18
C ASP A 159 -8.31 -24.18 6.18
N TYR A 160 -8.44 -25.52 6.21
CA TYR A 160 -9.43 -26.21 7.04
C TYR A 160 -9.00 -26.41 8.50
N GLY A 161 -7.83 -25.90 8.92
CA GLY A 161 -7.34 -26.04 10.30
C GLY A 161 -6.91 -27.46 10.70
N ASN A 162 -6.94 -28.40 9.76
CA ASN A 162 -6.60 -29.82 9.97
C ASN A 162 -5.39 -30.27 9.13
N GLY A 163 -4.59 -29.32 8.63
CA GLY A 163 -3.45 -29.56 7.76
C GLY A 163 -3.80 -29.64 6.27
N VAL A 164 -5.09 -29.66 5.90
CA VAL A 164 -5.52 -29.53 4.50
C VAL A 164 -5.65 -28.06 4.14
N HIS A 165 -4.76 -27.57 3.27
CA HIS A 165 -4.80 -26.21 2.76
C HIS A 165 -4.30 -26.09 1.33
N PHE A 166 -4.86 -25.15 0.56
CA PHE A 166 -4.43 -24.84 -0.79
C PHE A 166 -4.84 -23.42 -1.21
N ILE A 167 -4.14 -22.88 -2.21
CA ILE A 167 -4.55 -21.64 -2.87
C ILE A 167 -5.63 -21.93 -3.91
N ALA A 168 -6.63 -21.06 -3.98
CA ALA A 168 -7.70 -21.12 -4.96
C ALA A 168 -8.09 -19.73 -5.48
N VAL A 169 -8.72 -19.72 -6.66
CA VAL A 169 -9.40 -18.56 -7.20
C VAL A 169 -10.89 -18.84 -7.38
N ALA A 170 -11.70 -17.80 -7.35
CA ALA A 170 -13.12 -17.88 -7.67
C ALA A 170 -13.58 -16.62 -8.41
N PHE A 171 -14.72 -16.73 -9.06
CA PHE A 171 -15.32 -15.67 -9.84
C PHE A 171 -16.71 -15.37 -9.30
N SER A 172 -17.16 -14.12 -9.47
CA SER A 172 -18.52 -13.73 -9.11
C SER A 172 -19.02 -12.64 -10.05
N LYS A 173 -20.33 -12.69 -10.30
CA LYS A 173 -21.07 -11.65 -11.03
C LYS A 173 -21.35 -10.41 -10.18
N ASP A 174 -21.62 -10.59 -8.89
CA ASP A 174 -22.10 -9.53 -7.99
C ASP A 174 -21.15 -9.21 -6.83
N GLY A 175 -20.05 -9.95 -6.73
CA GLY A 175 -19.04 -9.82 -5.68
C GLY A 175 -19.45 -10.47 -4.37
N ILE A 176 -20.59 -11.17 -4.31
CA ILE A 176 -21.15 -11.75 -3.09
C ILE A 176 -21.29 -13.26 -3.24
N HIS A 177 -21.85 -13.73 -4.36
CA HIS A 177 -22.00 -15.13 -4.68
C HIS A 177 -20.83 -15.58 -5.56
N PHE A 178 -19.87 -16.26 -4.96
CA PHE A 178 -18.72 -16.79 -5.69
C PHE A 178 -18.97 -18.22 -6.17
N ASP A 179 -18.52 -18.49 -7.39
CA ASP A 179 -18.57 -19.81 -8.03
C ASP A 179 -17.62 -20.82 -7.34
N GLU A 180 -17.59 -22.05 -7.86
CA GLU A 180 -16.71 -23.10 -7.36
C GLU A 180 -15.23 -22.67 -7.35
N TYR A 181 -14.55 -22.97 -6.24
CA TYR A 181 -13.14 -22.66 -6.05
C TYR A 181 -12.24 -23.48 -6.98
N ILE A 182 -11.48 -22.78 -7.82
CA ILE A 182 -10.51 -23.39 -8.73
C ILE A 182 -9.14 -23.39 -8.04
N LYS A 183 -8.63 -24.58 -7.72
CA LYS A 183 -7.31 -24.73 -7.09
C LYS A 183 -6.19 -24.26 -8.02
N VAL A 184 -5.30 -23.41 -7.50
CA VAL A 184 -4.06 -23.03 -8.18
C VAL A 184 -3.07 -24.20 -8.13
N SER A 185 -2.59 -24.64 -9.29
CA SER A 185 -1.76 -25.85 -9.41
C SER A 185 -0.27 -25.64 -9.14
N ASN A 186 0.24 -24.44 -9.42
CA ASN A 186 1.68 -24.22 -9.57
C ASN A 186 2.41 -23.90 -8.25
N PHE A 187 1.69 -23.48 -7.20
CA PHE A 187 2.29 -23.19 -5.90
C PHE A 187 1.27 -23.29 -4.77
N ASN A 188 1.76 -23.47 -3.54
CA ASN A 188 0.97 -23.44 -2.31
C ASN A 188 1.83 -22.97 -1.12
N PRO A 189 2.31 -21.70 -1.12
CA PRO A 189 3.08 -21.17 0.00
C PRO A 189 2.20 -21.06 1.24
N ARG A 190 2.82 -20.79 2.40
CA ARG A 190 2.07 -20.65 3.65
C ARG A 190 0.97 -19.58 3.54
N ALA A 191 1.24 -18.46 2.84
CA ALA A 191 0.32 -17.42 2.33
C ALA A 191 -0.90 -17.04 3.20
N ASP A 192 -0.78 -17.22 4.51
CA ASP A 192 -1.61 -16.68 5.59
C ASP A 192 -1.33 -15.18 5.75
N THR A 193 -1.44 -14.44 4.66
CA THR A 193 -1.13 -13.00 4.51
C THR A 193 -2.17 -12.33 3.61
N HIS A 194 -2.14 -11.01 3.45
CA HIS A 194 -2.94 -10.31 2.44
C HIS A 194 -2.42 -10.65 1.04
N ASN A 195 -3.05 -11.61 0.36
CA ASN A 195 -2.67 -11.99 -1.01
C ASN A 195 -3.24 -10.98 -2.01
N HIS A 196 -2.60 -9.83 -2.14
CA HIS A 196 -3.15 -8.69 -2.88
C HIS A 196 -2.90 -8.79 -4.38
N ILE A 197 -3.93 -8.48 -5.19
CA ILE A 197 -3.84 -8.52 -6.65
C ILE A 197 -4.29 -7.20 -7.26
N ILE A 198 -3.60 -6.79 -8.33
CA ILE A 198 -4.07 -5.77 -9.28
C ILE A 198 -4.01 -6.31 -10.71
N TYR A 199 -4.83 -5.78 -11.60
CA TYR A 199 -4.57 -5.88 -13.04
C TYR A 199 -3.63 -4.76 -13.47
N ASP A 200 -2.48 -5.10 -14.06
CA ASP A 200 -1.54 -4.10 -14.58
C ASP A 200 -1.68 -3.95 -16.09
N GLU A 201 -2.30 -2.84 -16.52
CA GLU A 201 -2.49 -2.50 -17.94
C GLU A 201 -1.19 -2.42 -18.75
N THR A 202 -0.06 -2.07 -18.11
CA THR A 202 1.23 -1.92 -18.82
C THR A 202 1.89 -3.27 -19.09
N LEU A 203 1.57 -4.27 -18.27
CA LEU A 203 2.01 -5.65 -18.44
C LEU A 203 0.96 -6.52 -19.15
N ASN A 204 -0.29 -6.06 -19.19
CA ASN A 204 -1.46 -6.84 -19.59
C ASN A 204 -1.55 -8.17 -18.82
N ARG A 205 -1.34 -8.09 -17.50
CA ARG A 205 -1.28 -9.23 -16.58
C ARG A 205 -1.88 -8.86 -15.23
N TYR A 206 -2.46 -9.85 -14.55
CA TYR A 206 -2.67 -9.78 -13.11
C TYR A 206 -1.33 -9.92 -12.41
N VAL A 207 -1.10 -9.11 -11.38
CA VAL A 207 0.09 -9.14 -10.53
C VAL A 207 -0.34 -9.43 -9.10
N LEU A 208 0.08 -10.59 -8.59
CA LEU A 208 -0.11 -11.03 -7.21
C LEU A 208 1.11 -10.65 -6.37
N ILE A 209 0.86 -10.04 -5.22
CA ILE A 209 1.81 -9.94 -4.12
C ILE A 209 1.36 -10.88 -3.00
N THR A 210 2.24 -11.81 -2.64
CA THR A 210 2.01 -12.80 -1.57
C THR A 210 3.26 -12.91 -0.69
N ARG A 211 3.34 -13.93 0.16
CA ARG A 211 4.46 -14.18 1.05
C ARG A 211 4.83 -15.66 1.09
N THR A 212 6.13 -15.94 1.08
CA THR A 212 6.69 -17.25 1.43
C THR A 212 7.47 -17.20 2.74
N TRP A 213 7.87 -18.39 3.22
CA TRP A 213 8.77 -18.54 4.35
C TRP A 213 10.06 -19.23 3.88
N ARG A 214 11.19 -18.64 4.23
CA ARG A 214 12.51 -19.24 3.97
C ARG A 214 13.47 -18.84 5.09
N ASP A 215 14.18 -19.81 5.64
CA ASP A 215 15.18 -19.59 6.70
C ASP A 215 14.62 -18.80 7.91
N SER A 216 13.38 -19.14 8.32
CA SER A 216 12.61 -18.45 9.36
C SER A 216 12.20 -17.00 9.05
N LEU A 217 12.43 -16.52 7.83
CA LEU A 217 12.04 -15.18 7.41
C LEU A 217 10.75 -15.21 6.60
N ARG A 218 9.92 -14.20 6.83
CA ARG A 218 8.78 -13.83 5.98
C ARG A 218 9.29 -13.02 4.79
N LEU A 219 9.11 -13.55 3.59
CA LEU A 219 9.59 -12.90 2.36
C LEU A 219 8.42 -12.57 1.44
N PRO A 220 8.26 -11.32 1.00
CA PRO A 220 7.27 -10.96 0.00
C PRO A 220 7.64 -11.57 -1.35
N CYS A 221 6.64 -12.05 -2.08
CA CYS A 221 6.81 -12.66 -3.40
C CYS A 221 5.84 -12.04 -4.41
N VAL A 222 6.24 -12.09 -5.67
CA VAL A 222 5.42 -11.72 -6.82
C VAL A 222 5.11 -12.93 -7.69
N SER A 223 3.92 -12.97 -8.27
CA SER A 223 3.53 -13.90 -9.34
C SER A 223 2.60 -13.17 -10.32
N THR A 224 2.52 -13.64 -11.55
CA THR A 224 1.72 -13.04 -12.60
C THR A 224 0.82 -14.05 -13.28
N SER A 225 -0.28 -13.58 -13.86
CA SER A 225 -1.20 -14.39 -14.65
C SER A 225 -1.80 -13.57 -15.79
N GLU A 226 -2.13 -14.21 -16.91
CA GLU A 226 -2.88 -13.58 -18.01
C GLU A 226 -4.39 -13.79 -17.88
N ASP A 227 -4.81 -14.88 -17.24
CA ASP A 227 -6.19 -15.37 -17.23
C ASP A 227 -6.80 -15.50 -15.83
N PHE A 228 -6.03 -15.16 -14.80
CA PHE A 228 -6.33 -15.25 -13.36
C PHE A 228 -6.39 -16.68 -12.80
N ILE A 229 -6.20 -17.70 -13.63
CA ILE A 229 -6.29 -19.11 -13.24
C ILE A 229 -4.90 -19.73 -13.20
N ASN A 230 -4.12 -19.48 -14.26
CA ASN A 230 -2.77 -20.00 -14.43
C ASN A 230 -1.75 -18.95 -14.00
N TRP A 231 -1.04 -19.25 -12.91
CA TRP A 231 -0.08 -18.33 -12.31
C TRP A 231 1.35 -18.80 -12.52
N THR A 232 2.27 -17.87 -12.79
CA THR A 232 3.71 -18.14 -12.82
C THR A 232 4.21 -18.56 -11.43
N PRO A 233 5.32 -19.31 -11.33
CA PRO A 233 5.95 -19.58 -10.03
C PRO A 233 6.20 -18.28 -9.25
N ILE A 234 6.00 -18.31 -7.94
CA ILE A 234 6.29 -17.16 -7.08
C ILE A 234 7.78 -16.84 -7.10
N GLN A 235 8.11 -15.55 -7.17
CA GLN A 235 9.48 -15.05 -7.15
C GLN A 235 9.64 -14.09 -5.98
N GLU A 236 10.73 -14.22 -5.22
CA GLU A 236 11.01 -13.34 -4.07
C GLU A 236 11.25 -11.90 -4.53
N ILE A 237 10.65 -10.95 -3.81
CA ILE A 237 10.98 -9.54 -3.95
C ILE A 237 12.20 -9.28 -3.08
N MET A 238 13.35 -9.08 -3.73
CA MET A 238 14.63 -8.91 -3.08
C MET A 238 14.80 -7.49 -2.48
N ASN A 239 15.71 -7.37 -1.52
CA ASN A 239 16.18 -6.09 -0.92
C ASN A 239 15.14 -5.28 -0.13
N VAL A 240 14.06 -5.94 0.33
CA VAL A 240 12.99 -5.27 1.10
C VAL A 240 12.75 -5.91 2.48
N CYS A 241 13.57 -6.85 2.91
CA CYS A 241 13.49 -7.46 4.25
C CYS A 241 14.88 -7.60 4.86
N ASP A 242 14.96 -7.41 6.17
CA ASP A 242 16.10 -7.82 7.00
C ASP A 242 15.61 -8.79 8.09
N TYR A 243 16.51 -9.20 9.01
CA TYR A 243 16.21 -10.24 10.00
C TYR A 243 15.16 -9.77 11.02
N ASP A 244 15.27 -8.51 11.48
CA ASP A 244 14.40 -7.93 12.49
C ASP A 244 13.14 -7.30 11.87
N ASN A 245 13.23 -6.79 10.64
CA ASN A 245 12.16 -6.09 9.94
C ASN A 245 11.73 -6.89 8.71
N GLN A 246 10.67 -7.68 8.89
CA GLN A 246 10.17 -8.59 7.85
C GLN A 246 8.85 -8.08 7.27
N ILE A 247 8.72 -8.03 5.95
CA ILE A 247 7.45 -7.65 5.32
C ILE A 247 6.46 -8.80 5.48
N TYR A 248 5.44 -8.58 6.31
CA TYR A 248 4.39 -9.54 6.59
C TYR A 248 3.36 -9.61 5.45
N SER A 249 2.93 -8.45 4.95
CA SER A 249 2.02 -8.25 3.82
C SER A 249 2.39 -6.97 3.09
N MET A 250 2.11 -6.88 1.79
CA MET A 250 2.39 -5.67 1.01
C MET A 250 1.35 -5.45 -0.10
N PRO A 251 0.13 -4.98 0.23
CA PRO A 251 -0.80 -4.49 -0.79
C PRO A 251 -0.16 -3.41 -1.66
N ILE A 252 -0.49 -3.40 -2.95
CA ILE A 252 0.12 -2.50 -3.93
C ILE A 252 -0.91 -1.66 -4.66
N PHE A 253 -0.48 -0.48 -5.11
CA PHE A 253 -1.30 0.43 -5.90
C PHE A 253 -0.46 1.25 -6.88
N LYS A 254 -1.09 1.71 -7.96
CA LYS A 254 -0.41 2.45 -9.03
C LYS A 254 -0.59 3.97 -8.88
N ARG A 255 0.48 4.71 -9.16
CA ARG A 255 0.51 6.17 -9.29
C ARG A 255 1.44 6.57 -10.43
N GLY A 256 0.87 6.99 -11.56
CA GLY A 256 1.65 7.22 -12.78
C GLY A 256 2.39 5.96 -13.23
N ASP A 257 3.70 6.09 -13.46
CA ASP A 257 4.59 4.99 -13.85
C ASP A 257 5.11 4.16 -12.65
N TYR A 258 4.62 4.47 -11.44
CA TYR A 258 5.05 3.85 -10.20
C TYR A 258 4.03 2.86 -9.67
N VAL A 259 4.55 1.83 -9.03
CA VAL A 259 3.80 0.90 -8.18
C VAL A 259 4.31 1.13 -6.77
N LEU A 260 3.44 1.56 -5.87
CA LEU A 260 3.75 1.70 -4.46
C LEU A 260 3.28 0.46 -3.70
N GLY A 261 4.03 0.06 -2.69
CA GLY A 261 3.70 -1.04 -1.79
C GLY A 261 3.51 -0.53 -0.37
N LEU A 262 2.44 -1.00 0.26
CA LEU A 262 2.07 -0.77 1.64
C LEU A 262 2.65 -1.88 2.50
N ALA A 263 3.94 -1.79 2.80
CA ALA A 263 4.68 -2.81 3.52
C ALA A 263 4.28 -2.81 5.00
N SER A 264 3.53 -3.82 5.43
CA SER A 264 3.31 -4.12 6.85
C SER A 264 4.58 -4.79 7.39
N VAL A 265 5.49 -3.98 7.93
CA VAL A 265 6.78 -4.40 8.48
C VAL A 265 6.55 -4.94 9.88
N PHE A 266 6.75 -6.24 10.02
CA PHE A 266 6.67 -6.97 11.27
C PHE A 266 8.05 -6.98 11.95
N HIS A 267 8.07 -6.49 13.19
CA HIS A 267 9.26 -6.38 14.02
C HIS A 267 9.48 -7.67 14.82
N GLU A 268 10.46 -8.46 14.41
CA GLU A 268 10.90 -9.71 15.05
C GLU A 268 12.31 -9.54 15.65
N GLY A 269 13.01 -10.64 15.96
CA GLY A 269 14.37 -10.60 16.49
C GLY A 269 14.43 -10.48 18.01
N ASP A 270 14.87 -9.33 18.53
CA ASP A 270 15.09 -9.11 19.96
C ASP A 270 13.75 -8.94 20.72
N GLN A 271 13.39 -9.92 21.55
CA GLN A 271 12.16 -9.88 22.34
C GLN A 271 12.14 -8.81 23.43
N LEU A 272 13.29 -8.17 23.70
CA LEU A 272 13.42 -7.06 24.63
C LEU A 272 13.26 -5.69 23.94
N ASP A 273 13.24 -5.65 22.60
CA ASP A 273 13.00 -4.42 21.87
C ASP A 273 11.58 -3.90 22.11
N VAL A 274 11.43 -2.58 22.20
CA VAL A 274 10.14 -1.92 22.45
C VAL A 274 9.13 -2.17 21.32
N ASN A 275 9.61 -2.42 20.10
CA ASN A 275 8.82 -2.73 18.93
C ASN A 275 8.64 -4.23 18.71
N TYR A 276 9.17 -5.11 19.55
CA TYR A 276 9.02 -6.54 19.33
C TYR A 276 7.54 -6.96 19.19
N ASP A 277 7.26 -7.76 18.17
CA ASP A 277 5.95 -8.28 17.83
C ASP A 277 4.92 -7.18 17.48
N THR A 278 5.38 -6.03 17.00
CA THR A 278 4.53 -4.94 16.48
C THR A 278 4.66 -4.81 14.96
N VAL A 279 3.74 -4.06 14.33
CA VAL A 279 3.71 -3.91 12.87
C VAL A 279 3.56 -2.46 12.46
N ASP A 280 4.54 -1.96 11.71
CA ASP A 280 4.52 -0.63 11.11
C ASP A 280 4.15 -0.67 9.63
N LEU A 281 3.37 0.30 9.19
CA LEU A 281 3.03 0.45 7.78
C LEU A 281 4.02 1.39 7.09
N GLN A 282 4.96 0.82 6.34
CA GLN A 282 5.96 1.56 5.57
C GLN A 282 5.58 1.62 4.09
N LEU A 283 6.19 2.55 3.36
CA LEU A 283 6.04 2.64 1.91
C LEU A 283 7.27 2.14 1.16
N THR A 284 7.01 1.26 0.21
CA THR A 284 7.94 0.89 -0.85
C THR A 284 7.46 1.44 -2.19
N TYR A 285 8.36 1.55 -3.15
CA TYR A 285 8.01 1.86 -4.53
C TYR A 285 8.85 1.04 -5.50
N SER A 286 8.28 0.87 -6.68
CA SER A 286 8.92 0.30 -7.85
C SER A 286 8.56 1.16 -9.06
N TYR A 287 9.55 1.42 -9.92
CA TYR A 287 9.32 2.04 -11.22
C TYR A 287 9.06 0.95 -12.25
N ARG A 288 7.84 0.87 -12.79
CA ARG A 288 7.42 -0.16 -13.76
C ARG A 288 7.75 -1.60 -13.33
N HIS A 289 7.61 -1.88 -12.03
CA HIS A 289 7.95 -3.15 -11.39
C HIS A 289 9.43 -3.57 -11.47
N ALA A 290 10.36 -2.65 -11.80
CA ALA A 290 11.80 -2.90 -11.83
C ALA A 290 12.43 -2.65 -10.46
N GLY A 291 12.62 -3.73 -9.69
CA GLY A 291 13.17 -3.66 -8.33
C GLY A 291 12.25 -2.94 -7.34
N TRP A 292 12.46 -3.15 -6.06
CA TRP A 292 11.66 -2.52 -5.00
C TRP A 292 12.57 -1.76 -4.05
N HIS A 293 12.12 -0.58 -3.64
CA HIS A 293 12.87 0.32 -2.78
C HIS A 293 11.98 0.86 -1.67
N TYR A 294 12.48 0.88 -0.44
CA TYR A 294 11.87 1.69 0.60
C TYR A 294 12.00 3.18 0.27
N LEU A 295 10.92 3.93 0.48
CA LEU A 295 11.01 5.38 0.53
C LEU A 295 11.90 5.79 1.70
N ASN A 296 11.54 5.33 2.90
CA ASN A 296 12.28 5.51 4.15
C ASN A 296 11.96 4.32 5.08
N THR A 297 12.99 3.68 5.64
CA THR A 297 12.85 2.50 6.52
C THR A 297 12.51 2.84 7.96
N ASN A 298 12.63 4.12 8.34
CA ASN A 298 12.53 4.58 9.73
C ASN A 298 11.24 5.37 10.00
N THR A 299 10.48 5.69 8.96
CA THR A 299 9.27 6.52 9.08
C THR A 299 8.09 5.78 8.45
N PRO A 300 7.14 5.29 9.26
CA PRO A 300 5.93 4.68 8.73
C PRO A 300 5.04 5.74 8.08
N LEU A 301 4.30 5.33 7.05
CA LEU A 301 3.26 6.16 6.43
C LEU A 301 2.15 6.49 7.43
N ILE A 302 1.65 5.48 8.15
CA ILE A 302 0.69 5.67 9.23
C ILE A 302 1.42 5.28 10.53
N PRO A 303 1.74 6.23 11.42
CA PRO A 303 2.39 5.91 12.69
C PRO A 303 1.44 5.11 13.59
N ARG A 304 1.96 4.20 14.42
CA ARG A 304 1.15 3.56 15.47
C ARG A 304 0.67 4.57 16.49
N GLY A 305 -0.47 4.30 17.11
CA GLY A 305 -0.94 5.08 18.24
C GLY A 305 -0.09 4.86 19.49
N GLU A 306 -0.26 5.73 20.49
CA GLU A 306 0.47 5.64 21.76
C GLU A 306 -0.08 4.56 22.69
N GLY A 307 0.77 4.05 23.59
CA GLY A 307 0.40 3.10 24.64
C GLY A 307 0.58 1.64 24.23
N LYS A 308 -0.14 0.74 24.92
CA LYS A 308 -0.04 -0.71 24.74
C LYS A 308 -1.38 -1.41 24.98
N TYR A 309 -1.42 -2.71 24.75
CA TYR A 309 -2.63 -3.49 24.96
C TYR A 309 -3.27 -3.25 26.34
N GLY A 310 -4.58 -3.01 26.32
CA GLY A 310 -5.40 -2.73 27.51
C GLY A 310 -5.46 -1.28 27.98
N ASN A 311 -4.60 -0.37 27.50
CA ASN A 311 -4.66 1.06 27.86
C ASN A 311 -4.19 2.06 26.78
N GLY A 312 -3.77 1.60 25.60
CA GLY A 312 -3.33 2.44 24.49
C GLY A 312 -4.42 2.79 23.49
N ALA A 313 -4.03 3.50 22.45
CA ALA A 313 -4.87 3.74 21.27
C ALA A 313 -5.25 2.42 20.58
N PHE A 314 -6.34 2.44 19.80
CA PHE A 314 -6.84 1.25 19.11
C PHE A 314 -5.83 0.66 18.10
N ASP A 315 -4.84 1.44 17.67
CA ASP A 315 -3.85 1.08 16.65
C ASP A 315 -2.40 1.19 17.15
N CYS A 316 -2.18 1.01 18.47
CA CYS A 316 -0.85 1.16 19.08
C CYS A 316 0.11 -0.02 18.82
N GLY A 317 -0.42 -1.19 18.42
CA GLY A 317 0.38 -2.41 18.24
C GLY A 317 0.65 -2.78 16.78
N CYS A 318 -0.38 -2.77 15.92
CA CYS A 318 -0.24 -3.23 14.54
C CYS A 318 -1.05 -2.38 13.56
N ILE A 319 -0.49 -2.12 12.37
CA ILE A 319 -1.21 -1.44 11.27
C ILE A 319 -1.13 -2.27 9.98
N TYR A 320 -2.30 -2.58 9.42
CA TYR A 320 -2.47 -3.23 8.12
C TYR A 320 -3.43 -2.42 7.25
N SER A 321 -3.02 -2.04 6.05
CA SER A 321 -3.85 -1.19 5.19
C SER A 321 -4.30 -1.90 3.92
N SER A 322 -5.52 -1.59 3.47
CA SER A 322 -5.97 -1.91 2.12
C SER A 322 -5.21 -1.10 1.07
N ALA A 323 -5.29 -1.50 -0.20
CA ALA A 323 -4.96 -0.58 -1.28
C ALA A 323 -5.82 0.70 -1.15
N PRO A 324 -5.25 1.90 -1.41
CA PRO A 324 -5.95 3.12 -1.09
C PRO A 324 -7.01 3.48 -2.13
N VAL A 325 -7.97 4.29 -1.71
CA VAL A 325 -9.01 4.86 -2.57
C VAL A 325 -8.80 6.36 -2.71
N THR A 326 -8.86 6.87 -3.93
CA THR A 326 -8.75 8.32 -4.20
C THR A 326 -10.14 8.94 -4.21
N ILE A 327 -10.35 9.98 -3.40
CA ILE A 327 -11.59 10.76 -3.33
C ILE A 327 -11.20 12.24 -3.38
N GLY A 328 -11.51 12.91 -4.49
CA GLY A 328 -10.99 14.26 -4.76
C GLY A 328 -9.46 14.26 -4.79
N ASP A 329 -8.84 15.24 -4.13
CA ASP A 329 -7.38 15.36 -4.05
C ASP A 329 -6.77 14.50 -2.92
N ARG A 330 -7.55 13.66 -2.25
CA ARG A 330 -7.07 12.82 -1.15
C ARG A 330 -6.96 11.36 -1.56
N THR A 331 -5.82 10.77 -1.24
CA THR A 331 -5.63 9.32 -1.26
C THR A 331 -5.86 8.79 0.15
N TYR A 332 -6.98 8.09 0.34
CA TYR A 332 -7.39 7.50 1.62
C TYR A 332 -6.87 6.07 1.77
N PHE A 333 -6.22 5.82 2.89
CA PHE A 333 -5.74 4.52 3.34
C PHE A 333 -6.67 4.00 4.42
N TYR A 334 -7.58 3.11 4.05
CA TYR A 334 -8.35 2.36 5.03
C TYR A 334 -7.43 1.31 5.65
N TYR A 335 -7.40 1.26 6.98
CA TYR A 335 -6.48 0.39 7.72
C TYR A 335 -7.14 -0.24 8.93
N MET A 336 -6.72 -1.46 9.22
CA MET A 336 -6.99 -2.19 10.44
C MET A 336 -5.91 -1.83 11.45
N GLY A 337 -6.31 -1.17 12.53
CA GLY A 337 -5.46 -0.82 13.65
C GLY A 337 -5.69 -1.80 14.80
N GLY A 338 -4.65 -2.51 15.20
CA GLY A 338 -4.68 -3.45 16.33
C GLY A 338 -4.01 -2.86 17.57
N ASN A 339 -4.66 -2.97 18.72
CA ASN A 339 -4.22 -2.36 19.98
C ASN A 339 -3.20 -3.20 20.76
N GLY A 340 -2.63 -4.24 20.15
CA GLY A 340 -1.74 -5.20 20.81
C GLY A 340 -0.77 -5.85 19.84
N GLN A 341 0.10 -6.70 20.40
CA GLN A 341 1.14 -7.37 19.62
C GLN A 341 0.54 -8.38 18.63
N HIS A 342 1.25 -8.62 17.53
CA HIS A 342 0.80 -9.40 16.39
C HIS A 342 0.55 -10.88 16.73
N THR A 343 1.34 -11.49 17.62
CA THR A 343 1.14 -12.89 18.03
C THR A 343 0.35 -13.04 19.33
N ASN A 344 -0.07 -11.93 19.95
CA ASN A 344 -0.77 -11.92 21.23
C ASN A 344 -2.23 -11.45 21.11
N PHE A 345 -2.96 -11.34 22.22
CA PHE A 345 -4.28 -10.71 22.24
C PHE A 345 -4.21 -9.26 21.72
N ARG A 346 -5.15 -8.93 20.83
CA ARG A 346 -5.44 -7.59 20.36
C ARG A 346 -6.91 -7.55 19.94
N GLU A 347 -7.52 -6.39 20.12
CA GLU A 347 -8.73 -6.01 19.40
C GLU A 347 -8.30 -5.11 18.25
N THR A 348 -8.95 -5.30 17.11
CA THR A 348 -8.61 -4.56 15.89
C THR A 348 -9.83 -3.85 15.36
N SER A 349 -9.65 -2.63 14.87
CA SER A 349 -10.76 -1.84 14.31
C SER A 349 -10.38 -1.21 12.97
N LEU A 350 -11.38 -1.01 12.11
CA LEU A 350 -11.20 -0.31 10.84
C LEU A 350 -11.21 1.21 11.07
N SER A 351 -10.23 1.91 10.52
CA SER A 351 -10.18 3.37 10.43
C SER A 351 -9.60 3.79 9.07
N ARG A 352 -9.40 5.10 8.86
CA ARG A 352 -8.66 5.60 7.70
C ARG A 352 -7.74 6.76 8.04
N ALA A 353 -6.69 6.87 7.25
CA ALA A 353 -5.81 8.04 7.18
C ALA A 353 -5.73 8.52 5.73
N TYR A 354 -5.25 9.73 5.47
CA TYR A 354 -5.11 10.24 4.11
C TYR A 354 -3.82 11.01 3.87
N VAL A 355 -3.43 11.05 2.60
CA VAL A 355 -2.42 11.97 2.06
C VAL A 355 -3.09 12.83 0.99
N GLU A 356 -2.85 14.14 1.04
CA GLU A 356 -3.37 15.08 0.04
C GLU A 356 -2.43 15.16 -1.19
N LYS A 357 -3.01 15.39 -2.37
CA LYS A 357 -2.33 15.65 -3.66
C LYS A 357 -1.32 14.58 -4.09
N ASP A 358 -1.43 13.36 -3.54
CA ASP A 358 -0.45 12.29 -3.67
C ASP A 358 0.97 12.69 -3.19
N HIS A 359 1.06 13.60 -2.22
CA HIS A 359 2.30 14.04 -1.60
C HIS A 359 2.84 12.97 -0.63
N PHE A 360 3.14 11.75 -1.10
CA PHE A 360 3.56 10.63 -0.24
C PHE A 360 4.92 10.83 0.44
N ALA A 361 5.79 11.65 -0.15
CA ALA A 361 7.12 11.95 0.35
C ALA A 361 7.67 13.21 -0.29
N TYR A 362 8.62 13.83 0.42
CA TYR A 362 9.25 15.08 0.02
C TYR A 362 10.72 15.11 0.38
N TRP A 363 11.45 15.96 -0.31
CA TRP A 363 12.80 16.34 0.10
C TRP A 363 12.75 17.52 1.06
N ASP A 364 13.56 17.43 2.12
CA ASP A 364 13.74 18.43 3.17
C ASP A 364 15.24 18.70 3.38
N VAL A 365 15.56 19.74 4.15
CA VAL A 365 16.93 20.10 4.52
C VAL A 365 17.40 19.35 5.77
N LYS A 366 18.62 18.81 5.74
CA LYS A 366 19.24 18.16 6.92
C LYS A 366 19.70 19.16 7.98
N ARG A 367 20.15 20.33 7.52
CA ARG A 367 20.71 21.41 8.35
C ARG A 367 19.99 22.70 8.00
N PRO A 368 19.06 23.18 8.85
CA PRO A 368 18.20 24.32 8.55
C PRO A 368 18.95 25.61 8.20
N GLU A 369 20.20 25.75 8.64
CA GLU A 369 21.06 26.91 8.40
C GLU A 369 21.65 26.98 6.97
N TYR A 370 21.55 25.89 6.18
CA TYR A 370 22.02 25.85 4.80
C TYR A 370 20.87 25.45 3.84
N PRO A 371 20.79 26.02 2.63
CA PRO A 371 19.88 25.53 1.61
C PRO A 371 20.16 24.06 1.23
N GLY A 372 19.09 23.31 0.96
CA GLY A 372 19.15 22.02 0.31
C GLY A 372 19.34 22.18 -1.20
N VAL A 373 20.06 21.25 -1.82
CA VAL A 373 20.21 21.17 -3.28
C VAL A 373 19.89 19.77 -3.76
N LEU A 374 18.84 19.65 -4.57
CA LEU A 374 18.60 18.49 -5.42
C LEU A 374 19.23 18.71 -6.78
N TYR A 375 19.77 17.67 -7.38
CA TYR A 375 20.33 17.71 -8.73
C TYR A 375 19.86 16.50 -9.52
N THR A 376 19.18 16.69 -10.63
CA THR A 376 18.56 15.60 -11.38
C THR A 376 19.51 14.93 -12.37
N ASN A 377 19.13 13.72 -12.78
CA ASN A 377 19.55 13.12 -14.02
C ASN A 377 18.97 13.89 -15.23
N GLY A 378 19.35 13.51 -16.44
CA GLY A 378 18.90 14.20 -17.67
C GLY A 378 17.42 13.97 -17.92
N PHE A 379 16.66 15.05 -18.02
CA PHE A 379 15.25 15.06 -18.38
C PHE A 379 15.11 15.50 -19.84
N ILE A 380 14.13 14.96 -20.54
CA ILE A 380 13.79 15.37 -21.91
C ILE A 380 12.45 16.10 -21.84
N PHE A 381 12.47 17.41 -22.06
CA PHE A 381 11.28 18.26 -22.07
C PHE A 381 10.73 18.35 -23.50
N LEU A 382 9.56 17.76 -23.72
CA LEU A 382 8.89 17.74 -25.03
C LEU A 382 8.19 19.07 -25.33
N ASN A 383 7.79 19.81 -24.30
CA ASN A 383 7.39 21.22 -24.40
C ASN A 383 7.76 21.99 -23.10
N ASP A 384 7.31 23.24 -23.01
CA ASP A 384 7.63 24.15 -21.90
C ASP A 384 6.52 24.22 -20.82
N GLN A 385 5.51 23.35 -20.89
CA GLN A 385 4.48 23.23 -19.86
C GLN A 385 4.99 22.31 -18.75
N VAL A 386 5.61 22.92 -17.75
CA VAL A 386 6.21 22.24 -16.61
C VAL A 386 5.69 22.85 -15.32
N TYR A 387 5.34 22.00 -14.37
CA TYR A 387 4.81 22.35 -13.06
C TYR A 387 5.64 21.66 -11.97
N LEU A 388 5.86 22.35 -10.86
CA LEU A 388 6.52 21.83 -9.67
C LEU A 388 5.52 21.84 -8.52
N ASP A 389 5.41 20.69 -7.84
CA ASP A 389 4.66 20.58 -6.60
C ASP A 389 5.63 20.78 -5.42
N ALA A 390 5.40 21.82 -4.63
CA ALA A 390 6.22 22.20 -3.49
C ALA A 390 5.42 22.99 -2.44
N GLU A 391 5.57 22.68 -1.15
CA GLU A 391 5.11 23.54 -0.05
C GLU A 391 6.24 24.51 0.30
N ILE A 392 6.01 25.82 0.19
CA ILE A 392 7.02 26.86 0.47
C ILE A 392 6.50 27.74 1.60
N ALA A 393 7.22 27.76 2.74
CA ALA A 393 6.88 28.63 3.87
C ALA A 393 7.06 30.13 3.50
N GLU A 394 6.50 31.03 4.31
CA GLU A 394 6.58 32.49 4.05
C GLU A 394 8.01 33.02 3.98
N ASP A 395 8.93 32.45 4.77
CA ASP A 395 10.35 32.76 4.80
C ASP A 395 11.21 31.79 3.95
N GLY A 396 10.56 30.88 3.23
CA GLY A 396 11.19 29.85 2.42
C GLY A 396 11.38 30.24 0.96
N PHE A 397 12.15 29.43 0.24
CA PHE A 397 12.30 29.59 -1.20
C PHE A 397 12.51 28.25 -1.90
N VAL A 398 12.20 28.24 -3.19
CA VAL A 398 12.61 27.21 -4.15
C VAL A 398 13.06 27.92 -5.42
N SER A 399 14.21 27.51 -5.96
CA SER A 399 14.79 28.03 -7.20
C SER A 399 15.25 26.89 -8.10
N ILE A 400 15.14 27.08 -9.42
CA ILE A 400 15.56 26.09 -10.41
C ILE A 400 16.62 26.70 -11.31
N GLU A 401 17.78 26.05 -11.37
CA GLU A 401 18.83 26.33 -12.35
C GLU A 401 18.90 25.17 -13.36
N LEU A 402 19.16 25.49 -14.62
CA LEU A 402 19.18 24.53 -15.73
C LEU A 402 20.62 24.22 -16.15
N PHE A 403 20.88 22.95 -16.45
CA PHE A 403 22.17 22.46 -16.88
C PHE A 403 22.03 21.57 -18.11
N GLU A 404 22.99 21.67 -19.02
CA GLU A 404 23.16 20.73 -20.12
C GLU A 404 23.52 19.33 -19.60
N ASN A 405 23.43 18.33 -20.48
CA ASN A 405 23.77 16.95 -20.12
C ASN A 405 25.21 16.78 -19.58
N ASN A 406 26.15 17.60 -20.07
CA ASN A 406 27.56 17.64 -19.65
C ASN A 406 27.80 18.40 -18.32
N HIS A 407 26.73 18.82 -17.62
CA HIS A 407 26.78 19.63 -16.39
C HIS A 407 27.23 21.08 -16.55
N THR A 408 27.19 21.64 -17.76
CA THR A 408 27.42 23.07 -18.01
C THR A 408 26.14 23.86 -17.71
N PRO A 409 26.19 24.96 -16.95
CA PRO A 409 25.02 25.83 -16.74
C PRO A 409 24.47 26.39 -18.05
N MET A 410 23.15 26.45 -18.18
CA MET A 410 22.47 27.02 -19.33
C MET A 410 22.19 28.51 -19.14
N ALA A 411 22.12 29.26 -20.25
CA ALA A 411 21.69 30.67 -20.24
C ALA A 411 20.17 30.82 -20.00
N VAL A 412 19.38 29.79 -20.33
CA VAL A 412 17.94 29.78 -20.07
C VAL A 412 17.69 29.78 -18.56
N THR A 413 16.90 30.74 -18.09
CA THR A 413 16.53 30.86 -16.67
C THR A 413 15.13 30.31 -16.43
N ALA A 414 14.86 29.85 -15.21
CA ALA A 414 13.55 29.37 -14.79
C ALA A 414 13.04 30.18 -13.58
N LYS A 415 11.76 30.55 -13.59
CA LYS A 415 11.08 31.21 -12.47
C LYS A 415 9.83 30.44 -12.09
N LEU A 416 9.55 30.36 -10.79
CA LEU A 416 8.32 29.77 -10.29
C LEU A 416 7.20 30.80 -10.24
N GLN A 417 6.08 30.49 -10.88
CA GLN A 417 4.84 31.26 -10.80
C GLN A 417 3.79 30.40 -10.08
N LYS A 418 3.34 30.83 -8.90
CA LYS A 418 2.29 30.11 -8.16
C LYS A 418 1.00 30.08 -8.99
N VAL A 419 0.42 28.89 -9.15
CA VAL A 419 -0.84 28.68 -9.89
C VAL A 419 -1.97 28.34 -8.92
N GLU A 420 -1.67 27.48 -7.96
CA GLU A 420 -2.57 27.08 -6.88
C GLU A 420 -1.75 26.79 -5.61
N GLU A 421 -2.40 26.37 -4.54
CA GLU A 421 -1.72 25.96 -3.33
C GLU A 421 -0.77 24.79 -3.61
N ASP A 422 0.49 24.95 -3.21
CA ASP A 422 1.61 24.01 -3.41
C ASP A 422 1.97 23.66 -4.85
N ARG A 423 1.46 24.39 -5.86
CA ARG A 423 1.78 24.12 -7.27
C ARG A 423 2.20 25.37 -8.01
N TYR A 424 3.33 25.24 -8.70
CA TYR A 424 4.03 26.34 -9.34
C TYR A 424 4.32 25.99 -10.80
N LYS A 425 3.92 26.86 -11.73
CA LYS A 425 4.37 26.77 -13.12
C LYS A 425 5.84 27.18 -13.20
N VAL A 426 6.65 26.38 -13.88
CA VAL A 426 8.03 26.71 -14.20
C VAL A 426 8.05 27.51 -15.51
N VAL A 427 8.31 28.82 -15.39
CA VAL A 427 8.36 29.74 -16.53
C VAL A 427 9.81 29.90 -16.99
N PHE A 428 10.11 29.43 -18.19
CA PHE A 428 11.42 29.57 -18.81
C PHE A 428 11.55 30.90 -19.54
N SER A 429 12.74 31.52 -19.51
CA SER A 429 12.99 32.78 -20.22
C SER A 429 12.99 32.63 -21.74
N GLU A 430 13.33 31.45 -22.22
CA GLU A 430 13.33 31.04 -23.63
C GLU A 430 12.89 29.57 -23.73
N PRO A 431 12.38 29.11 -24.88
CA PRO A 431 12.00 27.71 -25.06
C PRO A 431 13.16 26.74 -24.77
N LEU A 432 12.88 25.62 -24.08
CA LEU A 432 13.91 24.64 -23.75
C LEU A 432 14.43 23.92 -25.01
N PRO A 433 15.73 23.57 -25.07
CA PRO A 433 16.39 23.04 -26.28
C PRO A 433 15.98 21.61 -26.72
N ARG A 434 14.87 21.04 -26.24
CA ARG A 434 14.38 19.65 -26.55
C ARG A 434 15.45 18.56 -26.47
N SER A 435 16.53 18.84 -25.73
CA SER A 435 17.65 17.96 -25.46
C SER A 435 17.59 17.52 -24.00
N GLN A 436 18.55 16.70 -23.57
CA GLN A 436 18.65 16.34 -22.17
C GLN A 436 19.07 17.55 -21.32
N THR A 437 18.16 17.97 -20.44
CA THR A 437 18.33 19.08 -19.50
C THR A 437 18.27 18.55 -18.08
N ARG A 438 19.18 19.01 -17.22
CA ARG A 438 19.24 18.66 -15.80
C ARG A 438 18.77 19.84 -14.98
N LEU A 439 18.11 19.57 -13.88
CA LEU A 439 17.61 20.58 -12.95
C LEU A 439 18.46 20.56 -11.68
N LYS A 440 18.94 21.73 -11.26
CA LYS A 440 19.40 21.96 -9.89
C LYS A 440 18.30 22.72 -9.16
N ILE A 441 17.71 22.09 -8.16
CA ILE A 441 16.63 22.67 -7.36
C ILE A 441 17.22 23.03 -6.01
N SER A 442 17.39 24.33 -5.74
CA SER A 442 17.87 24.83 -4.45
C SER A 442 16.70 25.35 -3.62
N PHE A 443 16.61 24.96 -2.35
CA PHE A 443 15.45 25.26 -1.51
C PHE A 443 15.79 25.38 -0.02
N GLN A 444 14.98 26.13 0.73
CA GLN A 444 15.06 26.28 2.18
C GLN A 444 13.65 26.57 2.73
N ASN A 445 13.34 26.06 3.94
CA ASN A 445 12.01 26.11 4.55
C ASN A 445 10.88 25.75 3.55
N ALA A 446 11.13 24.69 2.79
CA ALA A 446 10.24 24.21 1.75
C ALA A 446 10.33 22.69 1.63
N LYS A 447 9.22 22.07 1.24
CA LYS A 447 9.15 20.64 0.90
C LYS A 447 8.91 20.51 -0.60
N VAL A 448 9.68 19.65 -1.26
CA VAL A 448 9.57 19.47 -2.72
C VAL A 448 9.13 18.05 -3.05
N TYR A 449 8.03 17.91 -3.81
CA TYR A 449 7.27 16.65 -3.94
C TYR A 449 7.41 16.00 -5.32
N ALA A 450 7.16 16.75 -6.39
CA ALA A 450 7.06 16.21 -7.73
C ALA A 450 7.25 17.28 -8.80
N ILE A 451 7.51 16.84 -10.02
CA ILE A 451 7.47 17.66 -11.22
C ILE A 451 6.51 17.02 -12.22
N GLU A 452 5.74 17.84 -12.92
CA GLU A 452 4.73 17.40 -13.86
C GLU A 452 4.83 18.18 -15.17
N GLY A 453 4.57 17.51 -16.28
CA GLY A 453 4.49 18.15 -17.59
C GLY A 453 4.75 17.17 -18.72
N ASP A 454 4.94 17.70 -19.92
CA ASP A 454 5.35 16.92 -21.08
C ASP A 454 6.86 16.66 -21.04
N LEU A 455 7.27 15.80 -20.11
CA LEU A 455 8.66 15.43 -19.91
C LEU A 455 8.83 13.93 -19.68
N ASP A 456 10.03 13.44 -19.98
CA ASP A 456 10.46 12.09 -19.63
C ASP A 456 11.85 12.09 -19.00
N VAL A 457 12.19 11.00 -18.30
CA VAL A 457 13.50 10.83 -17.65
C VAL A 457 14.36 9.92 -18.51
N SER A 458 15.58 10.36 -18.84
CA SER A 458 16.57 9.48 -19.45
C SER A 458 17.02 8.44 -18.41
N ARG A 459 16.56 7.20 -18.56
CA ARG A 459 16.97 6.07 -17.72
C ARG A 459 17.63 4.97 -18.56
N ILE A 460 18.56 4.26 -17.94
CA ILE A 460 18.95 2.94 -18.42
C ILE A 460 17.86 2.00 -17.92
N GLU A 461 16.99 1.52 -18.80
CA GLU A 461 15.95 0.56 -18.41
C GLU A 461 16.61 -0.77 -18.03
N ALA A 462 16.33 -1.26 -16.82
CA ALA A 462 16.64 -2.64 -16.47
C ALA A 462 15.66 -3.56 -17.23
N ASP A 463 16.17 -4.63 -17.84
CA ASP A 463 15.33 -5.61 -18.51
C ASP A 463 14.51 -6.39 -17.46
N ASN A 464 13.20 -6.11 -17.41
CA ASN A 464 12.27 -6.75 -16.48
C ASN A 464 11.81 -8.11 -16.99
N THR A 465 12.77 -9.00 -17.23
CA THR A 465 12.50 -10.39 -17.64
C THR A 465 11.65 -11.15 -16.63
N LEU A 466 11.69 -10.79 -15.34
CA LEU A 466 10.98 -11.47 -14.24
C LEU A 466 9.45 -11.39 -14.33
N LEU A 467 8.90 -10.36 -14.99
CA LEU A 467 7.44 -10.12 -15.06
C LEU A 467 6.87 -10.22 -16.47
N ARG A 468 7.74 -10.39 -17.47
CA ARG A 468 7.39 -10.52 -18.89
C ARG A 468 7.55 -11.95 -19.40
N SER A 469 8.10 -12.87 -18.59
CA SER A 469 8.33 -14.26 -18.95
C SER A 469 7.12 -15.16 -18.79
#